data_AF-A0ABD2LZ68-F1
#
_entry.id   AF-A0ABD2LZ68-F1
#
_cell.length_a   1.000
_cell.length_b   1.000
_cell.length_c   1.000
_cell.angle_alpha   90.00
_cell.angle_beta   90.00
_cell.angle_gamma   90.00
#
_symmetry.space_group_name_H-M   'P 1'
#
loop_
_entity.id
_entity.type
_entity.pdbx_description
1 polymer ?
#
loop_
_entity_poly.entity_id
_entity_poly.type
_entity_poly.pdbx_seq_one_letter_code
_entity_poly.pdbx_strand_id
1 'polypeptide(L)'
;MSDTPKEAERAMEKEIFISGDGWLAVFDLLAPSQLGLGIAMISHRFDFFVDKHFKARKWALKFIGIRSKIGGNGTKEMKIVNEPIGTDDGKPMPIPLIQLPRKVIGFERIDISFIDRNAITFLHHFRQLFASRPINLLINTHNDRIAEFLLRNIWPMFGKNIPVFGLSGTILRRLRQLVPSILNDLPLLRVVDLWTVNLCTFNEFPADDNANASDGQALLKWLFTPRPDNMPKVLKCPLDLDDWILESKLEVFKARMAPFSLSPVDRMRQSVFRVRSRLAVNLLSEGLATFLLLLVGNGIGAQHILGGGKLNNYMQVCFGWGMLIALLVFATYHTSGGHLNPAVSLAFVSLGKLPFAHFLLYSLVQTVGAFFGSALCFHLYRESFEKFDAGIRTVGGPSGTGAIFCSFPDEHIGHYTAFVDEIVGTALLLFFVNALVDPRNQVPKWVQPIGFGLTVFLINSSFGMNVGSPINPARDFGPRLFLLFAGYGWEAIAWHSYYFWIPIIAPFVGALIGTWLYQFMIGLHVPDDDAAQMVPTKAGEKANDFEFNPLNGPSD
;
A
#
# COMPACT_ATOMS: atom_id res chain seq x y z
N MET A 1 10.82 14.48 41.85
CA MET A 1 10.67 14.10 40.43
C MET A 1 9.86 15.22 39.78
N SER A 2 10.48 16.39 39.60
CA SER A 2 11.10 16.88 38.36
C SER A 2 10.12 17.19 37.22
N ASP A 3 9.15 18.07 37.48
CA ASP A 3 8.53 18.87 36.42
C ASP A 3 9.39 20.11 36.20
N THR A 4 10.34 20.02 35.27
CA THR A 4 11.12 21.18 34.83
C THR A 4 10.24 22.11 33.98
N PRO A 5 10.19 23.42 34.27
CA PRO A 5 9.41 24.42 33.51
C PRO A 5 9.80 24.61 32.04
N LYS A 6 10.82 23.89 31.55
CA LYS A 6 11.36 24.06 30.18
C LYS A 6 10.54 23.37 29.09
N GLU A 7 9.69 22.40 29.43
CA GLU A 7 8.85 21.73 28.43
C GLU A 7 7.53 22.46 28.19
N ALA A 8 7.00 23.18 29.19
CA ALA A 8 5.82 24.02 29.04
C ALA A 8 6.09 25.32 28.26
N GLU A 9 7.30 25.87 28.30
CA GLU A 9 7.67 27.05 27.49
C GLU A 9 7.78 26.73 25.99
N ARG A 10 8.13 25.50 25.60
CA ARG A 10 8.20 25.11 24.18
C ARG A 10 6.84 24.95 23.50
N ALA A 11 5.77 24.78 24.28
CA ALA A 11 4.41 24.60 23.75
C ALA A 11 3.66 25.93 23.46
N MET A 12 4.22 27.09 23.84
CA MET A 12 3.56 28.40 23.71
C MET A 12 4.14 29.35 22.66
N GLU A 13 5.22 28.99 21.96
CA GLU A 13 5.65 29.65 20.71
C GLU A 13 4.92 29.05 19.49
N LYS A 14 3.58 29.09 19.48
CA LYS A 14 2.82 28.83 18.24
C LYS A 14 3.02 30.00 17.29
N GLU A 15 3.87 29.80 16.29
CA GLU A 15 4.09 30.72 15.18
C GLU A 15 2.78 30.87 14.37
N ILE A 16 2.38 32.12 14.12
CA ILE A 16 1.17 32.44 13.37
C ILE A 16 1.59 33.10 12.06
N PHE A 17 1.07 32.58 10.95
CA PHE A 17 1.31 33.07 9.60
C PHE A 17 0.21 34.06 9.22
N ILE A 18 0.56 35.29 8.86
CA ILE A 18 -0.40 36.31 8.42
C ILE A 18 -0.17 36.59 6.93
N SER A 19 -1.21 36.45 6.10
CA SER A 19 -1.21 36.89 4.70
C SER A 19 -1.55 38.38 4.60
N GLY A 20 -1.12 39.05 3.52
CA GLY A 20 -1.37 40.48 3.29
C GLY A 20 -2.86 40.87 3.24
N ASP A 21 -3.73 39.90 2.91
CA ASP A 21 -5.18 40.11 2.79
C ASP A 21 -5.87 40.28 4.16
N GLY A 22 -5.28 39.76 5.23
CA GLY A 22 -5.81 39.88 6.59
C GLY A 22 -5.80 41.31 7.16
N TRP A 23 -5.06 42.23 6.52
CA TRP A 23 -5.03 43.64 6.92
C TRP A 23 -6.09 44.50 6.26
N LEU A 24 -6.58 44.12 5.07
CA LEU A 24 -7.49 44.96 4.29
C LEU A 24 -8.97 44.59 4.48
N ALA A 25 -9.29 43.39 4.99
CA ALA A 25 -10.68 42.92 5.07
C ALA A 25 -11.43 43.27 6.38
N VAL A 26 -10.77 43.83 7.40
CA VAL A 26 -11.38 43.96 8.74
C VAL A 26 -12.23 45.23 8.91
N PHE A 27 -12.05 46.28 8.10
CA PHE A 27 -12.71 47.58 8.36
C PHE A 27 -13.17 48.35 7.12
N ASP A 28 -13.99 47.74 6.27
CA ASP A 28 -14.47 48.38 5.03
C ASP A 28 -15.93 48.90 5.07
N LEU A 29 -16.57 49.03 6.24
CA LEU A 29 -18.04 49.27 6.27
C LEU A 29 -18.60 50.17 7.41
N LEU A 30 -17.88 51.20 7.88
CA LEU A 30 -18.46 52.18 8.82
C LEU A 30 -18.07 53.64 8.52
N ALA A 31 -19.03 54.56 8.64
CA ALA A 31 -18.82 55.99 8.48
C ALA A 31 -17.96 56.59 9.63
N PRO A 32 -17.17 57.67 9.41
CA PRO A 32 -16.18 58.19 10.38
C PRO A 32 -16.71 58.51 11.79
N SER A 33 -17.98 58.91 11.93
CA SER A 33 -18.61 59.20 13.22
C SER A 33 -18.99 57.94 14.02
N GLN A 34 -19.29 56.83 13.35
CA GLN A 34 -19.51 55.52 13.98
C GLN A 34 -18.17 54.82 14.28
N LEU A 35 -17.16 55.07 13.44
CA LEU A 35 -15.77 54.64 13.66
C LEU A 35 -15.17 55.29 14.93
N GLY A 36 -15.44 56.57 15.18
CA GLY A 36 -14.97 57.25 16.40
C GLY A 36 -15.54 56.66 17.70
N LEU A 37 -16.83 56.30 17.71
CA LEU A 37 -17.49 55.72 18.89
C LEU A 37 -17.09 54.24 19.10
N GLY A 38 -16.91 53.49 18.01
CA GLY A 38 -16.43 52.10 18.06
C GLY A 38 -14.95 51.98 18.44
N ILE A 39 -14.08 52.87 17.95
CA ILE A 39 -12.65 52.91 18.29
C ILE A 39 -12.45 53.25 19.77
N ALA A 40 -13.22 54.19 20.33
CA ALA A 40 -13.12 54.53 21.75
C ALA A 40 -13.47 53.35 22.68
N MET A 41 -14.42 52.50 22.28
CA MET A 41 -14.84 51.32 23.08
C MET A 41 -13.91 50.10 22.89
N ILE A 42 -13.23 49.97 21.75
CA ILE A 42 -12.31 48.86 21.44
C ILE A 42 -10.87 49.17 21.86
N SER A 43 -10.40 50.42 21.72
CA SER A 43 -9.03 50.84 22.05
C SER A 43 -8.68 50.62 23.53
N HIS A 44 -9.65 50.79 24.44
CA HIS A 44 -9.40 50.55 25.86
C HIS A 44 -9.16 49.04 26.19
N ARG A 45 -9.70 48.10 25.40
CA ARG A 45 -9.59 46.66 25.69
C ARG A 45 -8.54 45.90 24.84
N PHE A 46 -8.11 46.43 23.70
CA PHE A 46 -7.21 45.71 22.77
C PHE A 46 -5.72 46.07 22.86
N ASP A 47 -5.35 47.23 23.40
CA ASP A 47 -3.93 47.63 23.49
C ASP A 47 -3.09 46.64 24.31
N PHE A 48 -3.68 46.00 25.32
CA PHE A 48 -2.99 44.99 26.14
C PHE A 48 -2.74 43.68 25.38
N PHE A 49 -3.67 43.26 24.51
CA PHE A 49 -3.56 41.99 23.78
C PHE A 49 -2.67 42.09 22.56
N VAL A 50 -2.72 43.21 21.82
CA VAL A 50 -1.83 43.45 20.68
C VAL A 50 -0.38 43.59 21.14
N ASP A 51 -0.12 44.32 22.23
CA ASP A 51 1.24 44.43 22.76
C ASP A 51 1.79 43.10 23.26
N LYS A 52 1.00 42.31 24.00
CA LYS A 52 1.46 41.01 24.51
C LYS A 52 1.65 39.98 23.39
N HIS A 53 0.81 40.02 22.35
CA HIS A 53 0.86 39.06 21.25
C HIS A 53 1.94 39.38 20.22
N PHE A 54 2.12 40.66 19.86
CA PHE A 54 3.08 41.07 18.83
C PHE A 54 4.49 41.33 19.39
N LYS A 55 4.62 41.77 20.65
CA LYS A 55 5.94 41.98 21.26
C LYS A 55 6.53 40.71 21.87
N ALA A 56 5.81 39.60 22.09
CA ALA A 56 6.43 38.41 22.69
C ALA A 56 7.02 37.42 21.66
N ARG A 57 6.58 37.47 20.39
CA ARG A 57 6.83 36.38 19.42
C ARG A 57 7.88 36.72 18.37
N LYS A 58 8.56 35.69 17.87
CA LYS A 58 9.42 35.74 16.68
C LYS A 58 8.58 35.47 15.42
N TRP A 59 8.95 36.07 14.29
CA TRP A 59 8.17 36.08 13.05
C TRP A 59 9.03 35.61 11.88
N ALA A 60 8.50 34.72 11.04
CA ALA A 60 9.08 34.43 9.72
C ALA A 60 8.16 34.99 8.64
N LEU A 61 8.74 35.62 7.63
CA LEU A 61 7.99 36.13 6.48
C LEU A 61 7.66 34.96 5.54
N LYS A 62 6.39 34.81 5.16
CA LYS A 62 5.93 33.67 4.36
C LYS A 62 6.59 33.59 3.00
N PHE A 63 6.63 34.71 2.27
CA PHE A 63 7.07 34.69 0.89
C PHE A 63 7.69 36.03 0.47
N ILE A 64 8.75 35.97 -0.33
CA ILE A 64 9.27 37.13 -1.05
C ILE A 64 9.71 36.76 -2.46
N GLY A 65 9.26 37.55 -3.44
CA GLY A 65 9.62 37.40 -4.84
C GLY A 65 10.42 38.59 -5.35
N ILE A 66 11.53 38.33 -6.04
CA ILE A 66 12.34 39.33 -6.75
C ILE A 66 12.13 39.13 -8.25
N ARG A 67 11.46 40.10 -8.89
CA ARG A 67 11.07 40.05 -10.31
C ARG A 67 11.52 41.32 -11.04
N SER A 68 11.46 41.31 -12.37
CA SER A 68 11.61 42.53 -13.18
C SER A 68 10.27 43.20 -13.42
N LYS A 69 10.24 44.54 -13.42
CA LYS A 69 9.18 45.36 -14.01
C LYS A 69 9.79 46.20 -15.14
N ILE A 70 9.02 46.48 -16.20
CA ILE A 70 9.43 47.42 -17.24
C ILE A 70 9.18 48.84 -16.71
N GLY A 71 10.26 49.62 -16.54
CA GLY A 71 10.22 51.02 -16.16
C GLY A 71 9.71 51.92 -17.29
N GLY A 72 9.38 53.18 -16.97
CA GLY A 72 8.81 54.14 -17.94
C GLY A 72 9.71 54.49 -19.12
N ASN A 73 10.99 54.13 -19.06
CA ASN A 73 12.01 54.29 -20.11
C ASN A 73 12.27 53.00 -20.92
N GLY A 74 11.50 51.92 -20.68
CA GLY A 74 11.69 50.61 -21.32
C GLY A 74 12.75 49.71 -20.68
N THR A 75 13.45 50.15 -19.63
CA THR A 75 14.45 49.32 -18.92
C THR A 75 13.79 48.38 -17.89
N LYS A 76 14.36 47.19 -17.69
CA LYS A 76 13.92 46.26 -16.64
C LYS A 76 14.50 46.69 -15.29
N GLU A 77 13.63 46.93 -14.31
CA GLU A 77 13.97 47.32 -12.94
C GLU A 77 13.50 46.26 -11.94
N MET A 78 14.18 46.16 -10.79
CA MET A 78 13.77 45.27 -9.70
C MET A 78 12.39 45.64 -9.13
N LYS A 79 11.53 44.63 -8.97
CA LYS A 79 10.26 44.69 -8.23
C LYS A 79 10.25 43.61 -7.15
N ILE A 80 9.91 43.98 -5.91
CA ILE A 80 9.63 43.04 -4.83
C ILE A 80 8.12 42.76 -4.80
N VAL A 81 7.76 41.47 -4.67
CA VAL A 81 6.37 41.02 -4.53
C VAL A 81 6.22 40.05 -3.36
N ASN A 82 5.01 39.95 -2.83
CA ASN A 82 4.63 39.02 -1.76
C ASN A 82 3.87 37.78 -2.26
N GLU A 83 3.89 37.51 -3.56
CA GLU A 83 3.18 36.39 -4.19
C GLU A 83 4.08 35.47 -5.05
N PRO A 84 3.76 34.15 -5.15
CA PRO A 84 4.51 33.16 -5.93
C PRO A 84 4.59 33.46 -7.43
N ILE A 85 5.68 33.04 -8.08
CA ILE A 85 5.84 33.14 -9.54
C ILE A 85 4.68 32.41 -10.26
N GLY A 86 4.04 33.07 -11.21
CA GLY A 86 2.87 32.56 -11.96
C GLY A 86 1.55 33.30 -11.68
N THR A 87 1.51 34.19 -10.68
CA THR A 87 0.40 35.13 -10.48
C THR A 87 0.74 36.48 -11.15
N ASP A 88 -0.15 36.96 -12.03
CA ASP A 88 0.10 38.12 -12.90
C ASP A 88 0.06 39.48 -12.16
N ASP A 89 -0.47 39.55 -10.94
CA ASP A 89 -0.82 40.83 -10.29
C ASP A 89 -0.22 41.08 -8.90
N GLY A 90 0.88 40.42 -8.53
CA GLY A 90 1.48 40.61 -7.21
C GLY A 90 1.75 42.10 -6.89
N LYS A 91 1.15 42.61 -5.81
CA LYS A 91 1.27 44.03 -5.40
C LYS A 91 2.75 44.37 -5.13
N PRO A 92 3.31 45.43 -5.76
CA PRO A 92 4.67 45.85 -5.49
C PRO A 92 4.83 46.26 -4.02
N MET A 93 5.86 45.73 -3.36
CA MET A 93 6.23 46.17 -2.02
C MET A 93 7.33 47.25 -2.08
N PRO A 94 7.27 48.27 -1.20
CA PRO A 94 8.37 49.21 -1.06
C PRO A 94 9.62 48.48 -0.54
N ILE A 95 10.80 48.85 -1.04
CA ILE A 95 12.07 48.34 -0.54
C ILE A 95 12.27 48.92 0.87
N PRO A 96 12.27 48.11 1.95
CA PRO A 96 12.45 48.63 3.28
C PRO A 96 13.89 49.13 3.43
N LEU A 97 14.05 50.45 3.56
CA LEU A 97 15.33 51.09 3.91
C LEU A 97 15.55 51.16 5.44
N ILE A 98 14.61 50.62 6.22
CA ILE A 98 14.58 50.70 7.68
C ILE A 98 15.07 49.37 8.28
N GLN A 99 15.81 49.46 9.40
CA GLN A 99 16.30 48.31 10.15
C GLN A 99 15.12 47.40 10.56
N LEU A 100 15.23 46.11 10.20
CA LEU A 100 14.19 45.13 10.48
C LEU A 100 13.92 44.98 11.99
N PRO A 101 12.67 44.76 12.40
CA PRO A 101 12.38 44.45 13.79
C PRO A 101 13.18 43.22 14.23
N ARG A 102 13.87 43.28 15.37
CA ARG A 102 14.73 42.19 15.91
C ARG A 102 14.05 40.83 16.05
N LYS A 103 12.72 40.80 15.98
CA LYS A 103 11.88 39.61 16.12
C LYS A 103 11.57 38.93 14.78
N VAL A 104 11.88 39.54 13.64
CA VAL A 104 11.83 38.85 12.36
C VAL A 104 13.06 37.95 12.26
N ILE A 105 12.86 36.65 12.04
CA ILE A 105 13.89 35.62 12.16
C ILE A 105 14.13 34.81 10.88
N GLY A 106 13.42 35.10 9.78
CA GLY A 106 13.62 34.36 8.53
C GLY A 106 12.53 34.57 7.48
N PHE A 107 12.69 33.85 6.38
CA PHE A 107 11.69 33.67 5.33
C PHE A 107 11.36 32.18 5.15
N GLU A 108 10.12 31.84 4.81
CA GLU A 108 9.78 30.46 4.44
C GLU A 108 10.17 30.16 2.99
N ARG A 109 9.93 31.12 2.07
CA ARG A 109 10.25 30.95 0.64
C ARG A 109 10.75 32.24 -0.02
N ILE A 110 11.77 32.10 -0.86
CA ILE A 110 12.32 33.18 -1.70
C ILE A 110 12.29 32.73 -3.17
N ASP A 111 11.65 33.54 -4.01
CA ASP A 111 11.58 33.32 -5.45
C ASP A 111 12.37 34.40 -6.18
N ILE A 112 13.35 34.01 -6.99
CA ILE A 112 14.22 34.94 -7.73
C ILE A 112 14.05 34.68 -9.22
N SER A 113 13.61 35.68 -9.96
CA SER A 113 13.51 35.64 -11.43
C SER A 113 14.32 36.74 -12.13
N PHE A 114 14.72 37.76 -11.39
CA PHE A 114 15.53 38.88 -11.87
C PHE A 114 16.53 39.34 -10.81
N ILE A 115 17.74 39.71 -11.21
CA ILE A 115 18.79 40.23 -10.32
C ILE A 115 19.49 41.42 -10.98
N ASP A 116 19.59 42.52 -10.24
CA ASP A 116 20.40 43.70 -10.53
C ASP A 116 21.14 44.17 -9.25
N ARG A 117 21.85 45.30 -9.32
CA ARG A 117 22.57 45.88 -8.16
C ARG A 117 21.65 46.17 -6.96
N ASN A 118 20.39 46.52 -7.21
CA ASN A 118 19.42 46.84 -6.16
C ASN A 118 18.95 45.56 -5.46
N ALA A 119 18.69 44.48 -6.22
CA ALA A 119 18.35 43.18 -5.67
C ALA A 119 19.45 42.61 -4.76
N ILE A 120 20.72 42.85 -5.12
CA ILE A 120 21.87 42.42 -4.34
C ILE A 120 21.98 43.21 -3.04
N THR A 121 21.84 44.53 -3.13
CA THR A 121 21.86 45.42 -1.96
C THR A 121 20.73 45.04 -1.00
N PHE A 122 19.56 44.72 -1.55
CA PHE A 122 18.44 44.18 -0.81
C PHE A 122 18.81 42.86 -0.11
N LEU A 123 19.29 41.83 -0.81
CA LEU A 123 19.67 40.54 -0.18
C LEU A 123 20.80 40.70 0.88
N HIS A 124 21.82 41.51 0.56
CA HIS A 124 22.67 42.32 1.46
C HIS A 124 22.05 42.59 2.84
N HIS A 125 21.03 43.43 2.83
CA HIS A 125 20.42 43.94 4.03
C HIS A 125 19.77 42.85 4.90
N PHE A 126 19.32 41.75 4.29
CA PHE A 126 18.59 40.67 4.95
C PHE A 126 19.46 39.44 5.27
N ARG A 127 20.78 39.50 5.06
CA ARG A 127 21.72 38.37 5.22
C ARG A 127 21.60 37.61 6.54
N GLN A 128 21.33 38.31 7.64
CA GLN A 128 21.23 37.72 8.97
C GLN A 128 20.02 36.78 9.09
N LEU A 129 18.92 37.07 8.38
CA LEU A 129 17.72 36.25 8.36
C LEU A 129 17.91 34.95 7.59
N PHE A 130 18.88 34.91 6.70
CA PHE A 130 19.18 33.72 5.90
C PHE A 130 20.07 32.71 6.65
N ALA A 131 20.85 33.19 7.62
CA ALA A 131 21.67 32.35 8.48
C ALA A 131 20.86 31.69 9.62
N SER A 132 19.75 32.31 10.04
CA SER A 132 19.00 31.91 11.24
C SER A 132 17.99 30.79 11.03
N ARG A 133 17.49 30.57 9.81
CA ARG A 133 16.50 29.53 9.52
C ARG A 133 16.66 28.89 8.13
N PRO A 134 16.16 27.65 7.94
CA PRO A 134 16.04 27.04 6.63
C PRO A 134 15.07 27.82 5.73
N ILE A 135 15.39 27.94 4.44
CA ILE A 135 14.62 28.74 3.47
C ILE A 135 14.44 27.98 2.16
N ASN A 136 13.20 27.87 1.69
CA ASN A 136 12.91 27.31 0.38
C ASN A 136 13.31 28.30 -0.70
N LEU A 137 14.19 27.89 -1.62
CA LEU A 137 14.71 28.77 -2.67
C LEU A 137 14.21 28.33 -4.03
N LEU A 138 13.67 29.29 -4.79
CA LEU A 138 13.23 29.09 -6.15
C LEU A 138 13.96 30.06 -7.08
N ILE A 139 14.59 29.56 -8.14
CA ILE A 139 15.31 30.41 -9.11
C ILE A 139 14.78 30.14 -10.50
N ASN A 140 13.95 31.06 -10.99
CA ASN A 140 13.32 30.97 -12.31
C ASN A 140 13.86 32.07 -13.22
N THR A 141 14.98 31.82 -13.88
CA THR A 141 15.57 32.76 -14.83
C THR A 141 16.17 32.04 -16.03
N HIS A 142 16.12 32.71 -17.19
CA HIS A 142 16.76 32.26 -18.43
C HIS A 142 18.09 32.98 -18.71
N ASN A 143 18.56 33.84 -17.79
CA ASN A 143 19.76 34.64 -18.00
C ASN A 143 20.99 33.98 -17.35
N ASP A 144 21.92 33.52 -18.19
CA ASP A 144 23.16 32.84 -17.80
C ASP A 144 24.03 33.65 -16.81
N ARG A 145 24.05 34.98 -16.93
CA ARG A 145 24.83 35.84 -16.02
C ARG A 145 24.30 35.81 -14.58
N ILE A 146 23.02 35.49 -14.41
CA ILE A 146 22.37 35.47 -13.09
C ILE A 146 22.80 34.23 -12.29
N ALA A 147 23.00 33.08 -12.92
CA ALA A 147 23.43 31.84 -12.25
C ALA A 147 24.85 31.95 -11.69
N GLU A 148 25.79 32.46 -12.47
CA GLU A 148 27.17 32.69 -12.00
C GLU A 148 27.21 33.76 -10.89
N PHE A 149 26.39 34.79 -11.03
CA PHE A 149 26.31 35.86 -10.04
C PHE A 149 25.68 35.40 -8.72
N LEU A 150 24.65 34.53 -8.78
CA LEU A 150 24.03 33.87 -7.62
C LEU A 150 25.05 33.06 -6.83
N LEU A 151 25.88 32.25 -7.50
CA LEU A 151 26.91 31.46 -6.83
C LEU A 151 27.97 32.31 -6.14
N ARG A 152 28.44 33.38 -6.78
CA ARG A 152 29.54 34.19 -6.23
C ARG A 152 29.10 35.10 -5.08
N ASN A 153 27.91 35.70 -5.17
CA ASN A 153 27.53 36.79 -4.26
C ASN A 153 26.44 36.42 -3.28
N ILE A 154 25.58 35.46 -3.63
CA ILE A 154 24.34 35.17 -2.90
C ILE A 154 24.43 33.80 -2.20
N TRP A 155 25.02 32.79 -2.84
CA TRP A 155 25.17 31.44 -2.29
C TRP A 155 25.90 31.37 -0.94
N PRO A 156 26.98 32.13 -0.69
CA PRO A 156 27.63 32.14 0.62
C PRO A 156 26.71 32.61 1.76
N MET A 157 25.61 33.29 1.45
CA MET A 157 24.69 33.85 2.44
C MET A 157 23.70 32.81 2.97
N PHE A 158 23.36 31.77 2.19
CA PHE A 158 22.28 30.86 2.55
C PHE A 158 22.42 29.41 2.08
N GLY A 159 23.47 29.06 1.32
CA GLY A 159 23.61 27.71 0.73
C GLY A 159 23.40 26.58 1.75
N LYS A 160 23.98 26.70 2.95
CA LYS A 160 23.85 25.65 4.00
C LYS A 160 22.43 25.44 4.54
N ASN A 161 21.53 26.40 4.33
CA ASN A 161 20.19 26.47 4.91
C ASN A 161 19.06 26.24 3.89
N ILE A 162 19.33 25.58 2.75
CA ILE A 162 18.31 25.32 1.71
C ILE A 162 17.77 23.88 1.84
N PRO A 163 16.53 23.66 2.35
CA PRO A 163 15.91 22.34 2.37
C PRO A 163 15.17 22.01 1.06
N VAL A 164 14.68 23.02 0.34
CA VAL A 164 13.98 22.89 -0.93
C VAL A 164 14.63 23.82 -1.94
N PHE A 165 15.07 23.26 -3.07
CA PHE A 165 15.71 24.02 -4.14
C PHE A 165 14.98 23.79 -5.47
N GLY A 166 14.28 24.82 -5.95
CA GLY A 166 13.60 24.82 -7.23
C GLY A 166 14.39 25.57 -8.29
N LEU A 167 14.65 24.92 -9.43
CA LEU A 167 15.46 25.47 -10.52
C LEU A 167 15.15 24.83 -11.87
N SER A 168 15.49 25.54 -12.95
CA SER A 168 15.48 24.97 -14.30
C SER A 168 16.74 24.14 -14.56
N GLY A 169 16.66 23.20 -15.50
CA GLY A 169 17.83 22.37 -15.83
C GLY A 169 19.01 23.14 -16.39
N THR A 170 18.76 24.26 -17.09
CA THR A 170 19.80 25.18 -17.54
C THR A 170 20.57 25.79 -16.36
N ILE A 171 19.85 26.18 -15.31
CA ILE A 171 20.47 26.73 -14.09
C ILE A 171 21.29 25.64 -13.40
N LEU A 172 20.76 24.41 -13.26
CA LEU A 172 21.49 23.31 -12.63
C LEU A 172 22.83 23.06 -13.33
N ARG A 173 22.82 22.98 -14.66
CA ARG A 173 24.03 22.78 -15.47
C ARG A 173 25.09 23.85 -15.20
N ARG A 174 24.69 25.11 -15.18
CA ARG A 174 25.60 26.24 -14.93
C ARG A 174 26.15 26.21 -13.51
N LEU A 175 25.31 25.89 -12.52
CA LEU A 175 25.75 25.72 -11.15
C LEU A 175 26.81 24.62 -11.03
N ARG A 176 26.61 23.50 -11.74
CA ARG A 176 27.55 22.37 -11.77
C ARG A 176 28.85 22.65 -12.51
N GLN A 177 28.83 23.47 -13.55
CA GLN A 177 30.08 23.92 -14.21
C GLN A 177 31.00 24.69 -13.25
N LEU A 178 30.42 25.34 -12.23
CA LEU A 178 31.16 26.12 -11.23
C LEU A 178 31.49 25.28 -9.99
N VAL A 179 30.53 24.48 -9.52
CA VAL A 179 30.67 23.57 -8.37
C VAL A 179 30.01 22.23 -8.73
N PRO A 180 30.76 21.25 -9.25
CA PRO A 180 30.18 19.99 -9.73
C PRO A 180 29.32 19.23 -8.71
N SER A 181 29.75 19.26 -7.44
CA SER A 181 29.13 18.60 -6.28
C SER A 181 28.02 19.40 -5.59
N ILE A 182 27.56 20.52 -6.17
CA ILE A 182 26.70 21.51 -5.49
C ILE A 182 25.46 20.92 -4.81
N LEU A 183 24.84 19.87 -5.37
CA LEU A 183 23.67 19.23 -4.78
C LEU A 183 24.00 18.41 -3.52
N ASN A 184 25.16 17.75 -3.50
CA ASN A 184 25.60 16.94 -2.36
C ASN A 184 26.23 17.78 -1.24
N ASP A 185 26.79 18.94 -1.59
CA ASP A 185 27.37 19.88 -0.62
C ASP A 185 26.33 20.62 0.22
N LEU A 186 25.04 20.45 -0.08
CA LEU A 186 23.92 21.05 0.64
C LEU A 186 23.40 20.13 1.75
N PRO A 187 23.73 20.38 3.04
CA PRO A 187 23.44 19.43 4.12
C PRO A 187 21.94 19.30 4.42
N LEU A 188 21.17 20.38 4.23
CA LEU A 188 19.72 20.39 4.47
C LEU A 188 18.91 20.01 3.23
N LEU A 189 19.51 19.96 2.04
CA LEU A 189 18.76 19.77 0.81
C LEU A 189 18.05 18.41 0.82
N ARG A 190 16.72 18.50 0.79
CA ARG A 190 15.81 17.36 0.82
C ARG A 190 14.96 17.30 -0.43
N VAL A 191 14.55 18.45 -0.97
CA VAL A 191 13.67 18.52 -2.13
C VAL A 191 14.36 19.27 -3.25
N VAL A 192 14.45 18.64 -4.43
CA VAL A 192 14.82 19.32 -5.68
C VAL A 192 13.57 19.41 -6.54
N ASP A 193 13.25 20.61 -7.01
CA ASP A 193 12.08 20.88 -7.83
C ASP A 193 12.52 21.38 -9.22
N LEU A 194 12.43 20.51 -10.22
CA LEU A 194 12.86 20.80 -11.59
C LEU A 194 11.68 21.15 -12.45
N TRP A 195 11.81 22.17 -13.31
CA TRP A 195 10.75 22.52 -14.29
C TRP A 195 11.05 22.04 -15.71
N THR A 196 12.15 21.33 -15.94
CA THR A 196 12.58 20.87 -17.26
C THR A 196 12.52 19.35 -17.36
N VAL A 197 11.73 18.84 -18.30
CA VAL A 197 11.46 17.41 -18.51
C VAL A 197 12.74 16.61 -18.84
N ASN A 198 13.66 17.16 -19.62
CA ASN A 198 14.84 16.44 -20.14
C ASN A 198 15.79 15.89 -19.05
N LEU A 199 15.88 16.54 -17.89
CA LEU A 199 16.74 16.08 -16.78
C LEU A 199 16.17 14.89 -16.00
N CYS A 200 14.92 14.53 -16.25
CA CYS A 200 14.20 13.51 -15.52
C CYS A 200 14.25 12.16 -16.24
N THR A 201 15.06 12.07 -17.30
CA THR A 201 15.35 10.83 -18.02
C THR A 201 16.46 10.07 -17.29
N PHE A 202 16.09 9.20 -16.34
CA PHE A 202 17.02 8.45 -15.46
C PHE A 202 17.84 7.34 -16.16
N ASN A 203 18.31 7.59 -17.38
CA ASN A 203 19.14 6.64 -18.14
C ASN A 203 20.65 6.82 -17.91
N GLU A 204 21.05 7.88 -17.21
CA GLU A 204 22.45 8.31 -17.11
C GLU A 204 23.14 7.68 -15.88
N PHE A 205 23.45 6.39 -15.95
CA PHE A 205 24.31 5.70 -14.98
C PHE A 205 25.75 5.55 -15.53
N PRO A 206 26.80 5.49 -14.68
CA PRO A 206 26.76 5.47 -13.21
C PRO A 206 26.44 6.83 -12.60
N ALA A 207 25.86 6.84 -11.40
CA ALA A 207 25.59 8.07 -10.65
C ALA A 207 26.90 8.69 -10.15
N ASP A 208 27.16 9.94 -10.55
CA ASP A 208 28.41 10.67 -10.28
C ASP A 208 28.13 12.17 -10.28
N ASP A 209 28.90 12.96 -9.53
CA ASP A 209 28.81 14.41 -9.45
C ASP A 209 30.12 15.13 -9.78
N ASN A 210 31.10 14.40 -10.34
CA ASN A 210 32.34 15.00 -10.83
C ASN A 210 32.11 15.99 -12.00
N ALA A 211 33.16 16.73 -12.38
CA ALA A 211 33.09 17.78 -13.41
C ALA A 211 32.68 17.27 -14.80
N ASN A 212 32.88 15.98 -15.10
CA ASN A 212 32.54 15.35 -16.37
C ASN A 212 31.15 14.68 -16.35
N ALA A 213 30.53 14.54 -15.17
CA ALA A 213 29.24 13.90 -15.04
C ALA A 213 28.12 14.77 -15.63
N SER A 214 27.13 14.15 -16.26
CA SER A 214 25.93 14.82 -16.74
C SER A 214 25.05 15.32 -15.58
N ASP A 215 24.12 16.23 -15.88
CA ASP A 215 23.22 16.80 -14.88
C ASP A 215 22.31 15.73 -14.24
N GLY A 216 21.88 14.73 -15.02
CA GLY A 216 21.15 13.57 -14.52
C GLY A 216 22.01 12.66 -13.65
N GLN A 217 23.28 12.42 -14.00
CA GLN A 217 24.22 11.65 -13.17
C GLN A 217 24.38 12.27 -11.77
N ALA A 218 24.52 13.60 -11.69
CA ALA A 218 24.68 14.29 -10.41
C ALA A 218 23.39 14.34 -9.60
N LEU A 219 22.25 14.50 -10.26
CA LEU A 219 20.94 14.42 -9.63
C LEU A 219 20.70 13.02 -9.04
N LEU A 220 21.08 11.96 -9.77
CA LEU A 220 21.06 10.59 -9.28
C LEU A 220 22.02 10.39 -8.12
N LYS A 221 23.25 10.92 -8.20
CA LYS A 221 24.23 10.86 -7.11
C LYS A 221 23.66 11.49 -5.84
N TRP A 222 23.03 12.66 -5.95
CA TRP A 222 22.33 13.28 -4.84
C TRP A 222 21.18 12.40 -4.34
N LEU A 223 20.29 11.93 -5.21
CA LEU A 223 19.13 11.12 -4.81
C LEU A 223 19.54 9.84 -4.05
N PHE A 224 20.63 9.20 -4.48
CA PHE A 224 21.15 7.96 -3.86
C PHE A 224 22.06 8.17 -2.66
N THR A 225 22.59 9.37 -2.44
CA THR A 225 23.41 9.65 -1.25
C THR A 225 22.51 9.81 -0.03
N PRO A 226 22.59 8.94 0.99
CA PRO A 226 21.72 9.02 2.17
C PRO A 226 21.91 10.33 2.93
N ARG A 227 20.82 10.84 3.52
CA ARG A 227 20.92 11.99 4.44
C ARG A 227 21.27 11.50 5.84
N PRO A 228 22.09 12.24 6.61
CA PRO A 228 22.42 11.87 8.00
C PRO A 228 21.20 11.74 8.93
N ASP A 229 20.08 12.40 8.59
CA ASP A 229 18.83 12.39 9.35
C ASP A 229 17.86 11.25 8.94
N ASN A 230 18.25 10.38 8.00
CA ASN A 230 17.43 9.30 7.43
C ASN A 230 16.10 9.75 6.80
N MET A 231 15.90 11.04 6.55
CA MET A 231 14.68 11.54 5.91
C MET A 231 14.73 11.35 4.39
N PRO A 232 13.61 10.95 3.74
CA PRO A 232 13.60 10.72 2.30
C PRO A 232 13.83 12.02 1.53
N LYS A 233 14.69 11.93 0.51
CA LYS A 233 14.86 12.95 -0.53
C LYS A 233 13.68 12.90 -1.50
N VAL A 234 13.27 14.05 -2.02
CA VAL A 234 12.13 14.18 -2.94
C VAL A 234 12.60 14.91 -4.19
N LEU A 235 12.40 14.30 -5.35
CA LEU A 235 12.60 14.95 -6.64
C LEU A 235 11.23 15.24 -7.25
N LYS A 236 10.92 16.52 -7.46
CA LYS A 236 9.72 16.96 -8.18
C LYS A 236 10.11 17.31 -9.61
N CYS A 237 9.33 16.83 -10.57
CA CYS A 237 9.51 17.17 -11.97
C CYS A 237 8.17 17.11 -12.71
N PRO A 238 7.97 17.95 -13.75
CA PRO A 238 6.88 17.78 -14.69
C PRO A 238 7.18 16.51 -15.50
N LEU A 239 6.40 15.47 -15.22
CA LEU A 239 6.31 14.28 -16.05
C LEU A 239 5.05 14.46 -16.89
N ASP A 240 5.18 14.56 -18.21
CA ASP A 240 4.03 14.33 -19.09
C ASP A 240 3.66 12.86 -18.96
N LEU A 241 2.47 12.61 -18.43
CA LEU A 241 1.94 11.28 -18.11
C LEU A 241 1.43 10.51 -19.35
N ASP A 242 1.51 11.10 -20.53
CA ASP A 242 0.94 10.56 -21.77
C ASP A 242 1.90 9.69 -22.60
N ASP A 243 3.10 9.39 -22.09
CA ASP A 243 4.13 8.65 -22.85
C ASP A 243 4.34 7.22 -22.30
N TRP A 244 3.95 6.20 -23.08
CA TRP A 244 4.19 4.75 -22.83
C TRP A 244 5.67 4.41 -22.54
N ILE A 245 6.57 5.29 -22.95
CA ILE A 245 8.01 5.24 -22.67
C ILE A 245 8.29 5.38 -21.16
N LEU A 246 7.42 6.04 -20.39
CA LEU A 246 7.62 6.33 -18.97
C LEU A 246 7.38 5.11 -18.06
N GLU A 247 6.36 4.30 -18.31
CA GLU A 247 6.13 3.05 -17.55
C GLU A 247 7.32 2.09 -17.71
N SER A 248 7.78 1.93 -18.95
CA SER A 248 8.95 1.11 -19.28
C SER A 248 10.21 1.61 -18.57
N LYS A 249 10.41 2.94 -18.49
CA LYS A 249 11.55 3.56 -17.79
C LYS A 249 11.41 3.52 -16.27
N LEU A 250 10.18 3.61 -15.74
CA LEU A 250 9.91 3.49 -14.31
C LEU A 250 10.17 2.07 -13.81
N GLU A 251 9.85 1.05 -14.60
CA GLU A 251 10.19 -0.34 -14.29
C GLU A 251 11.70 -0.58 -14.34
N VAL A 252 12.42 0.01 -15.30
CA VAL A 252 13.91 0.00 -15.31
C VAL A 252 14.48 0.70 -14.09
N PHE A 253 13.88 1.83 -13.68
CA PHE A 253 14.28 2.57 -12.48
C PHE A 253 14.05 1.75 -11.20
N LYS A 254 12.86 1.14 -11.04
CA LYS A 254 12.55 0.22 -9.93
C LYS A 254 13.48 -0.99 -9.90
N ALA A 255 13.75 -1.60 -11.06
CA ALA A 255 14.64 -2.75 -11.20
C ALA A 255 16.09 -2.41 -10.79
N ARG A 256 16.57 -1.20 -11.11
CA ARG A 256 17.93 -0.75 -10.77
C ARG A 256 18.07 -0.20 -9.34
N MET A 257 16.98 0.22 -8.71
CA MET A 257 16.95 0.56 -7.26
C MET A 257 16.91 -0.68 -6.35
N ALA A 258 16.60 -1.86 -6.89
CA ALA A 258 16.49 -3.10 -6.13
C ALA A 258 17.71 -3.49 -5.27
N PRO A 259 18.99 -3.27 -5.66
CA PRO A 259 20.11 -3.81 -4.88
C PRO A 259 20.32 -3.19 -3.49
N PHE A 260 19.79 -2.01 -3.21
CA PHE A 260 20.14 -1.24 -2.01
C PHE A 260 19.14 -1.34 -0.84
N SER A 261 18.03 -2.08 -0.98
CA SER A 261 17.01 -2.15 0.09
C SER A 261 16.32 -3.51 0.27
N LEU A 262 16.87 -4.60 -0.27
CA LEU A 262 16.21 -5.90 -0.16
C LEU A 262 16.35 -6.44 1.27
N SER A 263 15.23 -6.84 1.87
CA SER A 263 15.27 -7.57 3.14
C SER A 263 16.05 -8.88 2.97
N PRO A 264 16.53 -9.51 4.05
CA PRO A 264 17.12 -10.85 3.97
C PRO A 264 16.24 -11.85 3.20
N VAL A 265 14.91 -11.73 3.33
CA VAL A 265 13.91 -12.54 2.61
C VAL A 265 13.92 -12.23 1.11
N ASP A 266 14.01 -10.96 0.72
CA ASP A 266 14.03 -10.59 -0.69
C ASP A 266 15.37 -10.96 -1.37
N ARG A 267 16.48 -10.97 -0.62
CA ARG A 267 17.75 -11.55 -1.09
C ARG A 267 17.62 -13.06 -1.32
N MET A 268 17.02 -13.80 -0.38
CA MET A 268 16.74 -15.24 -0.57
C MET A 268 15.74 -15.51 -1.70
N ARG A 269 14.78 -14.61 -1.94
CA ARG A 269 13.85 -14.70 -3.08
C ARG A 269 14.58 -14.59 -4.43
N GLN A 270 15.68 -13.85 -4.46
CA GLN A 270 16.50 -13.67 -5.66
C GLN A 270 17.59 -14.76 -5.80
N SER A 271 18.04 -15.36 -4.70
CA SER A 271 19.08 -16.40 -4.71
C SER A 271 18.55 -17.79 -4.32
N VAL A 272 18.62 -18.71 -5.29
CA VAL A 272 18.64 -20.18 -5.10
C VAL A 272 17.32 -20.88 -4.72
N PHE A 273 16.43 -20.32 -3.90
CA PHE A 273 15.22 -21.04 -3.43
C PHE A 273 13.93 -20.81 -4.24
N ARG A 274 13.96 -19.95 -5.27
CA ARG A 274 12.76 -19.63 -6.05
C ARG A 274 12.43 -20.76 -7.03
N VAL A 275 11.42 -21.56 -6.69
CA VAL A 275 10.81 -22.53 -7.62
C VAL A 275 10.29 -21.76 -8.84
N ARG A 276 10.80 -22.11 -10.03
CA ARG A 276 10.48 -21.42 -11.29
C ARG A 276 9.16 -21.90 -11.92
N SER A 277 8.80 -23.17 -11.70
CA SER A 277 7.55 -23.73 -12.22
C SER A 277 6.36 -23.18 -11.44
N ARG A 278 5.45 -22.50 -12.14
CA ARG A 278 4.19 -22.01 -11.55
C ARG A 278 3.35 -23.14 -10.97
N LEU A 279 3.25 -24.26 -11.70
CA LEU A 279 2.52 -25.44 -11.21
C LEU A 279 3.14 -25.94 -9.90
N ALA A 280 4.46 -26.06 -9.81
CA ALA A 280 5.10 -26.51 -8.57
C ALA A 280 4.85 -25.54 -7.40
N VAL A 281 4.90 -24.22 -7.63
CA VAL A 281 4.54 -23.21 -6.62
C VAL A 281 3.08 -23.36 -6.17
N ASN A 282 2.17 -23.59 -7.12
CA ASN A 282 0.76 -23.77 -6.83
C ASN A 282 0.51 -25.05 -6.00
N LEU A 283 1.15 -26.17 -6.37
CA LEU A 283 1.04 -27.42 -5.64
C LEU A 283 1.60 -27.33 -4.21
N LEU A 284 2.74 -26.64 -4.05
CA LEU A 284 3.29 -26.35 -2.72
C LEU A 284 2.34 -25.47 -1.90
N SER A 285 1.71 -24.46 -2.53
CA SER A 285 0.77 -23.57 -1.86
C SER A 285 -0.49 -24.31 -1.41
N GLU A 286 -1.09 -25.11 -2.29
CA GLU A 286 -2.28 -25.92 -1.97
C GLU A 286 -1.99 -26.95 -0.88
N GLY A 287 -0.89 -27.69 -1.00
CA GLY A 287 -0.50 -28.68 0.01
C GLY A 287 -0.24 -28.06 1.38
N LEU A 288 0.52 -26.96 1.44
CA LEU A 288 0.81 -26.26 2.70
C LEU A 288 -0.45 -25.61 3.29
N ALA A 289 -1.28 -24.98 2.47
CA ALA A 289 -2.46 -24.31 2.97
C ALA A 289 -3.50 -25.32 3.49
N THR A 290 -3.69 -26.46 2.81
CA THR A 290 -4.54 -27.54 3.35
C THR A 290 -3.91 -28.22 4.56
N PHE A 291 -2.58 -28.34 4.65
CA PHE A 291 -1.90 -28.75 5.88
C PHE A 291 -2.24 -27.82 7.05
N LEU A 292 -2.14 -26.51 6.86
CA LEU A 292 -2.48 -25.52 7.89
C LEU A 292 -3.98 -25.51 8.20
N LEU A 293 -4.83 -25.74 7.20
CA LEU A 293 -6.28 -25.88 7.38
C LEU A 293 -6.61 -26.97 8.38
N LEU A 294 -6.02 -28.17 8.24
CA LEU A 294 -6.30 -29.29 9.13
C LEU A 294 -5.52 -29.21 10.44
N LEU A 295 -4.31 -28.64 10.44
CA LEU A 295 -3.57 -28.40 11.68
C LEU A 295 -4.36 -27.48 12.63
N VAL A 296 -4.77 -26.32 12.14
CA VAL A 296 -5.47 -25.31 12.96
C VAL A 296 -6.94 -25.68 13.14
N GLY A 297 -7.61 -26.16 12.09
CA GLY A 297 -9.01 -26.58 12.13
C GLY A 297 -9.25 -27.73 13.10
N ASN A 298 -8.41 -28.77 13.07
CA ASN A 298 -8.50 -29.85 14.04
C ASN A 298 -8.09 -29.38 15.44
N GLY A 299 -7.20 -28.39 15.57
CA GLY A 299 -6.89 -27.75 16.85
C GLY A 299 -8.11 -27.05 17.47
N ILE A 300 -8.91 -26.36 16.65
CA ILE A 300 -10.19 -25.76 17.08
C ILE A 300 -11.15 -26.86 17.58
N GLY A 301 -11.26 -27.97 16.85
CA GLY A 301 -12.07 -29.13 17.24
C GLY A 301 -11.56 -29.83 18.51
N ALA A 302 -10.24 -29.97 18.65
CA ALA A 302 -9.60 -30.57 19.82
C ALA A 302 -9.86 -29.73 21.08
N GLN A 303 -9.76 -28.41 21.01
CA GLN A 303 -10.12 -27.54 22.14
C GLN A 303 -11.59 -27.71 22.54
N HIS A 304 -12.48 -27.89 21.57
CA HIS A 304 -13.90 -28.04 21.84
C HIS A 304 -14.21 -29.38 22.51
N ILE A 305 -13.75 -30.48 21.91
CA ILE A 305 -14.07 -31.84 22.37
C ILE A 305 -13.27 -32.18 23.63
N LEU A 306 -11.93 -32.06 23.60
CA LEU A 306 -11.08 -32.43 24.74
C LEU A 306 -11.25 -31.47 25.92
N GLY A 307 -11.63 -30.22 25.66
CA GLY A 307 -11.96 -29.21 26.68
C GLY A 307 -13.39 -29.30 27.21
N GLY A 308 -14.22 -30.21 26.69
CA GLY A 308 -15.62 -30.37 27.08
C GLY A 308 -16.47 -29.11 26.87
N GLY A 309 -16.19 -28.35 25.80
CA GLY A 309 -16.90 -27.11 25.44
C GLY A 309 -16.60 -25.90 26.32
N LYS A 310 -15.66 -25.99 27.27
CA LYS A 310 -15.35 -24.90 28.22
C LYS A 310 -14.44 -23.82 27.64
N LEU A 311 -13.54 -24.19 26.73
CA LEU A 311 -12.59 -23.28 26.10
C LEU A 311 -13.21 -22.57 24.88
N ASN A 312 -13.98 -23.31 24.09
CA ASN A 312 -14.76 -22.80 22.99
C ASN A 312 -16.08 -23.57 22.81
N ASN A 313 -17.14 -22.87 22.43
CA ASN A 313 -18.44 -23.43 22.07
C ASN A 313 -18.59 -23.62 20.55
N TYR A 314 -19.68 -24.25 20.11
CA TYR A 314 -19.90 -24.56 18.69
C TYR A 314 -19.89 -23.32 17.78
N MET A 315 -20.41 -22.18 18.24
CA MET A 315 -20.39 -20.94 17.45
C MET A 315 -18.96 -20.43 17.26
N GLN A 316 -18.11 -20.53 18.29
CA GLN A 316 -16.69 -20.20 18.20
C GLN A 316 -15.93 -21.18 17.30
N VAL A 317 -16.32 -22.46 17.27
CA VAL A 317 -15.80 -23.44 16.29
C VAL A 317 -16.13 -22.98 14.88
N CYS A 318 -17.39 -22.68 14.59
CA CYS A 318 -17.83 -22.19 13.27
C CYS A 318 -17.05 -20.94 12.85
N PHE A 319 -16.95 -19.95 13.75
CA PHE A 319 -16.25 -18.70 13.49
C PHE A 319 -14.75 -18.93 13.22
N GLY A 320 -14.11 -19.79 14.02
CA GLY A 320 -12.70 -20.15 13.83
C GLY A 320 -12.43 -20.79 12.47
N TRP A 321 -13.28 -21.72 12.03
CA TRP A 321 -13.16 -22.32 10.68
C TRP A 321 -13.31 -21.29 9.56
N GLY A 322 -14.28 -20.37 9.67
CA GLY A 322 -14.45 -19.29 8.69
C GLY A 322 -13.25 -18.35 8.63
N MET A 323 -12.75 -17.89 9.79
CA MET A 323 -11.57 -17.02 9.85
C MET A 323 -10.32 -17.70 9.31
N LEU A 324 -10.15 -19.00 9.58
CA LEU A 324 -9.02 -19.78 9.07
C LEU A 324 -9.03 -19.83 7.53
N ILE A 325 -10.19 -20.09 6.92
CA ILE A 325 -10.33 -20.07 5.46
C ILE A 325 -9.93 -18.71 4.88
N ALA A 326 -10.41 -17.60 5.48
CA ALA A 326 -10.06 -16.27 5.01
C ALA A 326 -8.54 -16.04 5.03
N LEU A 327 -7.86 -16.37 6.13
CA LEU A 327 -6.41 -16.20 6.28
C LEU A 327 -5.61 -17.07 5.29
N LEU A 328 -6.03 -18.31 5.08
CA LEU A 328 -5.34 -19.22 4.17
C LEU A 328 -5.50 -18.80 2.71
N VAL A 329 -6.69 -18.32 2.32
CA VAL A 329 -6.89 -17.75 0.99
C VAL A 329 -6.08 -16.46 0.85
N PHE A 330 -6.04 -15.56 1.85
CA PHE A 330 -5.15 -14.39 1.81
C PHE A 330 -3.69 -14.77 1.53
N ALA A 331 -3.20 -15.85 2.16
CA ALA A 331 -1.82 -16.30 2.01
C ALA A 331 -1.53 -16.91 0.63
N THR A 332 -2.53 -17.47 -0.06
CA THR A 332 -2.34 -18.28 -1.28
C THR A 332 -3.05 -17.74 -2.54
N TYR A 333 -3.79 -16.64 -2.41
CA TYR A 333 -4.58 -16.04 -3.49
C TYR A 333 -3.74 -15.77 -4.75
N HIS A 334 -2.54 -15.21 -4.59
CA HIS A 334 -1.66 -14.86 -5.71
C HIS A 334 -0.84 -16.03 -6.27
N THR A 335 -0.85 -17.19 -5.61
CA THR A 335 -0.15 -18.38 -6.10
C THR A 335 -1.15 -19.34 -6.75
N SER A 336 -1.76 -20.23 -5.96
CA SER A 336 -2.68 -21.25 -6.46
C SER A 336 -4.11 -20.77 -6.67
N GLY A 337 -4.45 -19.58 -6.15
CA GLY A 337 -5.82 -19.08 -6.04
C GLY A 337 -6.46 -19.43 -4.69
N GLY A 338 -5.80 -20.24 -3.86
CA GLY A 338 -6.32 -20.69 -2.57
C GLY A 338 -7.58 -21.54 -2.73
N HIS A 339 -7.47 -22.70 -3.40
CA HIS A 339 -8.61 -23.60 -3.56
C HIS A 339 -8.84 -24.43 -2.29
N LEU A 340 -7.77 -25.04 -1.76
CA LEU A 340 -7.72 -25.88 -0.55
C LEU A 340 -8.72 -27.05 -0.50
N ASN A 341 -9.45 -27.27 -1.60
CA ASN A 341 -10.65 -28.08 -1.65
C ASN A 341 -10.76 -28.68 -3.08
N PRO A 342 -10.81 -30.01 -3.20
CA PRO A 342 -11.04 -30.69 -4.48
C PRO A 342 -12.34 -30.24 -5.16
N ALA A 343 -13.41 -29.99 -4.39
CA ALA A 343 -14.71 -29.57 -4.91
C ALA A 343 -14.65 -28.16 -5.53
N VAL A 344 -13.92 -27.23 -4.90
CA VAL A 344 -13.64 -25.90 -5.47
C VAL A 344 -12.81 -26.02 -6.75
N SER A 345 -11.82 -26.89 -6.75
CA SER A 345 -10.98 -27.14 -7.92
C SER A 345 -11.80 -27.69 -9.10
N LEU A 346 -12.73 -28.62 -8.85
CA LEU A 346 -13.63 -29.15 -9.87
C LEU A 346 -14.60 -28.08 -10.41
N ALA A 347 -15.15 -27.22 -9.54
CA ALA A 347 -15.98 -26.10 -9.99
C ALA A 347 -15.23 -25.21 -10.99
N PHE A 348 -13.97 -24.88 -10.71
CA PHE A 348 -13.14 -24.07 -11.60
C PHE A 348 -12.76 -24.81 -12.89
N VAL A 349 -12.61 -26.14 -12.86
CA VAL A 349 -12.49 -26.95 -14.10
C VAL A 349 -13.75 -26.78 -14.94
N SER A 350 -14.95 -26.88 -14.34
CA SER A 350 -16.21 -26.79 -15.08
C SER A 350 -16.42 -25.43 -15.76
N LEU A 351 -15.82 -24.37 -15.22
CA LEU A 351 -15.82 -23.02 -15.80
C LEU A 351 -14.68 -22.77 -16.79
N GLY A 352 -13.83 -23.77 -17.07
CA GLY A 352 -12.65 -23.60 -17.92
C GLY A 352 -11.52 -22.76 -17.29
N LYS A 353 -11.57 -22.53 -15.97
CA LYS A 353 -10.60 -21.71 -15.22
C LYS A 353 -9.44 -22.51 -14.64
N LEU A 354 -9.51 -23.84 -14.65
CA LEU A 354 -8.45 -24.74 -14.21
C LEU A 354 -8.35 -25.96 -15.15
N PRO A 355 -7.15 -26.35 -15.62
CA PRO A 355 -6.99 -27.59 -16.38
C PRO A 355 -7.35 -28.82 -15.54
N PHE A 356 -8.00 -29.81 -16.14
CA PHE A 356 -8.40 -31.04 -15.43
C PHE A 356 -7.23 -31.77 -14.76
N ALA A 357 -6.07 -31.84 -15.43
CA ALA A 357 -4.86 -32.43 -14.85
C ALA A 357 -4.38 -31.68 -13.59
N HIS A 358 -4.54 -30.34 -13.54
CA HIS A 358 -4.20 -29.56 -12.35
C HIS A 358 -5.16 -29.84 -11.20
N PHE A 359 -6.45 -30.03 -11.49
CA PHE A 359 -7.43 -30.49 -10.49
C PHE A 359 -7.00 -31.80 -9.81
N LEU A 360 -6.54 -32.80 -10.60
CA LEU A 360 -6.08 -34.07 -10.04
C LEU A 360 -4.85 -33.89 -9.14
N LEU A 361 -3.88 -33.08 -9.58
CA LEU A 361 -2.68 -32.80 -8.80
C LEU A 361 -2.97 -31.98 -7.55
N TYR A 362 -3.85 -30.96 -7.64
CA TYR A 362 -4.33 -30.17 -6.51
C TYR A 362 -4.99 -31.08 -5.48
N SER A 363 -5.91 -31.94 -5.93
CA SER A 363 -6.62 -32.87 -5.04
C SER A 363 -5.66 -33.78 -4.29
N LEU A 364 -4.64 -34.31 -4.97
CA LEU A 364 -3.61 -35.13 -4.35
C LEU A 364 -2.84 -34.38 -3.26
N VAL A 365 -2.29 -33.20 -3.57
CA VAL A 365 -1.47 -32.45 -2.60
C VAL A 365 -2.31 -31.88 -1.46
N GLN A 366 -3.57 -31.52 -1.71
CA GLN A 366 -4.53 -31.10 -0.67
C GLN A 366 -4.78 -32.26 0.31
N THR A 367 -5.08 -33.47 -0.18
CA THR A 367 -5.29 -34.66 0.67
C THR A 367 -4.03 -35.02 1.47
N VAL A 368 -2.85 -34.96 0.85
CA VAL A 368 -1.57 -35.18 1.54
C VAL A 368 -1.34 -34.13 2.63
N GLY A 369 -1.59 -32.86 2.34
CA GLY A 369 -1.53 -31.78 3.32
C GLY A 369 -2.47 -32.03 4.50
N ALA A 370 -3.74 -32.36 4.21
CA ALA A 370 -4.76 -32.65 5.21
C ALA A 370 -4.37 -33.80 6.15
N PHE A 371 -3.77 -34.87 5.60
CA PHE A 371 -3.23 -35.99 6.36
C PHE A 371 -2.16 -35.52 7.36
N PHE A 372 -1.13 -34.81 6.89
CA PHE A 372 -0.02 -34.40 7.75
C PHE A 372 -0.41 -33.31 8.76
N GLY A 373 -1.33 -32.41 8.39
CA GLY A 373 -1.86 -31.40 9.32
C GLY A 373 -2.60 -32.04 10.48
N SER A 374 -3.39 -33.07 10.17
CA SER A 374 -4.08 -33.89 11.19
C SER A 374 -3.12 -34.64 12.09
N ALA A 375 -2.08 -35.26 11.51
CA ALA A 375 -1.06 -35.98 12.26
C ALA A 375 -0.32 -35.07 13.25
N LEU A 376 0.05 -33.86 12.81
CA LEU A 376 0.70 -32.90 13.70
C LEU A 376 -0.24 -32.40 14.79
N CYS A 377 -1.51 -32.11 14.47
CA CYS A 377 -2.49 -31.73 15.50
C CYS A 377 -2.67 -32.83 16.56
N PHE A 378 -2.80 -34.09 16.15
CA PHE A 378 -2.88 -35.21 17.08
C PHE A 378 -1.66 -35.28 17.98
N HIS A 379 -0.46 -35.10 17.42
CA HIS A 379 0.78 -35.09 18.19
C HIS A 379 0.84 -33.93 19.20
N LEU A 380 0.44 -32.72 18.81
CA LEU A 380 0.42 -31.55 19.70
C LEU A 380 -0.52 -31.72 20.90
N TYR A 381 -1.62 -32.45 20.72
CA TYR A 381 -2.62 -32.70 21.77
C TYR A 381 -2.50 -34.07 22.43
N ARG A 382 -1.43 -34.82 22.17
CA ARG A 382 -1.28 -36.24 22.55
C ARG A 382 -1.65 -36.54 24.00
N GLU A 383 -1.13 -35.76 24.95
CA GLU A 383 -1.39 -35.96 26.39
C GLU A 383 -2.85 -35.62 26.76
N SER A 384 -3.45 -34.64 26.08
CA SER A 384 -4.86 -34.28 26.29
C SER A 384 -5.79 -35.37 25.77
N PHE A 385 -5.43 -35.96 24.64
CA PHE A 385 -6.06 -37.15 24.08
C PHE A 385 -6.00 -38.33 25.06
N GLU A 386 -4.80 -38.67 25.56
CA GLU A 386 -4.58 -39.74 26.55
C GLU A 386 -5.37 -39.51 27.84
N LYS A 387 -5.46 -38.26 28.31
CA LYS A 387 -6.29 -37.90 29.47
C LYS A 387 -7.78 -38.07 29.22
N PHE A 388 -8.26 -37.76 28.02
CA PHE A 388 -9.69 -37.74 27.68
C PHE A 388 -10.26 -39.14 27.45
N ASP A 389 -9.56 -39.99 26.70
CA ASP A 389 -10.05 -41.31 26.29
C ASP A 389 -9.31 -42.49 26.92
N ALA A 390 -8.44 -42.23 27.90
CA ALA A 390 -7.62 -43.23 28.58
C ALA A 390 -6.78 -44.10 27.63
N GLY A 391 -6.43 -43.57 26.45
CA GLY A 391 -5.64 -44.26 25.43
C GLY A 391 -6.45 -45.16 24.49
N ILE A 392 -7.77 -45.23 24.65
CA ILE A 392 -8.65 -46.02 23.78
C ILE A 392 -9.25 -45.11 22.71
N ARG A 393 -8.74 -45.22 21.47
CA ARG A 393 -9.20 -44.40 20.35
C ARG A 393 -10.49 -44.97 19.76
N THR A 394 -11.54 -44.18 19.77
CA THR A 394 -12.86 -44.53 19.21
C THR A 394 -13.40 -43.40 18.36
N VAL A 395 -14.12 -43.74 17.30
CA VAL A 395 -14.69 -42.74 16.39
C VAL A 395 -15.81 -41.94 17.06
N GLY A 396 -16.77 -42.64 17.68
CA GLY A 396 -17.93 -42.06 18.35
C GLY A 396 -18.10 -42.52 19.80
N GLY A 397 -19.22 -42.14 20.41
CA GLY A 397 -19.53 -42.41 21.81
C GLY A 397 -19.00 -41.35 22.79
N PRO A 398 -19.19 -41.52 24.11
CA PRO A 398 -18.89 -40.49 25.11
C PRO A 398 -17.41 -40.09 25.20
N SER A 399 -16.51 -40.99 24.82
CA SER A 399 -15.06 -40.75 24.73
C SER A 399 -14.57 -40.72 23.28
N GLY A 400 -15.49 -40.65 22.32
CA GLY A 400 -15.18 -40.61 20.89
C GLY A 400 -14.45 -39.33 20.53
N THR A 401 -13.34 -39.47 19.80
CA THR A 401 -12.50 -38.32 19.42
C THR A 401 -12.28 -38.22 17.91
N GLY A 402 -12.89 -39.11 17.11
CA GLY A 402 -12.78 -39.10 15.65
C GLY A 402 -13.27 -37.81 15.01
N ALA A 403 -14.34 -37.22 15.56
CA ALA A 403 -14.96 -35.97 15.07
C ALA A 403 -14.04 -34.73 15.14
N ILE A 404 -12.91 -34.81 15.86
CA ILE A 404 -11.88 -33.76 15.83
C ILE A 404 -11.24 -33.64 14.45
N PHE A 405 -11.17 -34.74 13.69
CA PHE A 405 -10.35 -34.85 12.47
C PHE A 405 -11.18 -34.83 11.19
N CYS A 406 -12.23 -35.64 11.12
CA CYS A 406 -13.10 -35.78 9.97
C CYS A 406 -14.56 -35.95 10.43
N SER A 407 -15.51 -35.83 9.50
CA SER A 407 -16.92 -35.91 9.86
C SER A 407 -17.31 -37.34 10.24
N PHE A 408 -18.19 -37.46 11.21
CA PHE A 408 -18.88 -38.70 11.49
C PHE A 408 -20.34 -38.34 11.80
N PRO A 409 -21.31 -38.86 11.05
CA PRO A 409 -22.72 -38.64 11.33
C PRO A 409 -23.10 -39.29 12.67
N ASP A 410 -24.04 -38.66 13.36
CA ASP A 410 -24.74 -39.29 14.48
C ASP A 410 -25.53 -40.52 14.01
N GLU A 411 -25.78 -41.47 14.92
CA GLU A 411 -26.42 -42.76 14.62
C GLU A 411 -27.81 -42.62 13.96
N HIS A 412 -28.54 -41.54 14.28
CA HIS A 412 -29.88 -41.28 13.74
C HIS A 412 -29.88 -40.69 12.32
N ILE A 413 -28.73 -40.22 11.81
CA ILE A 413 -28.62 -39.57 10.50
C ILE A 413 -28.32 -40.62 9.43
N GLY A 414 -29.31 -40.98 8.62
CA GLY A 414 -29.11 -41.90 7.50
C GLY A 414 -28.27 -41.33 6.36
N HIS A 415 -27.72 -42.21 5.50
CA HIS A 415 -26.91 -41.83 4.34
C HIS A 415 -27.60 -40.87 3.38
N TYR A 416 -28.91 -41.02 3.18
CA TYR A 416 -29.68 -40.11 2.32
C TYR A 416 -29.60 -38.66 2.83
N THR A 417 -29.91 -38.45 4.12
CA THR A 417 -29.84 -37.12 4.74
C THR A 417 -28.42 -36.58 4.67
N ALA A 418 -27.43 -37.39 5.02
CA ALA A 418 -26.02 -36.99 4.98
C ALA A 418 -25.54 -36.60 3.58
N PHE A 419 -25.98 -37.33 2.54
CA PHE A 419 -25.61 -37.05 1.15
C PHE A 419 -26.26 -35.76 0.64
N VAL A 420 -27.53 -35.53 0.96
CA VAL A 420 -28.24 -34.29 0.60
C VAL A 420 -27.64 -33.09 1.35
N ASP A 421 -27.33 -33.24 2.63
CA ASP A 421 -26.71 -32.19 3.46
C ASP A 421 -25.39 -31.70 2.85
N GLU A 422 -24.51 -32.64 2.48
CA GLU A 422 -23.23 -32.33 1.84
C GLU A 422 -23.38 -31.68 0.46
N ILE A 423 -24.36 -32.11 -0.34
CA ILE A 423 -24.69 -31.46 -1.61
C ILE A 423 -25.11 -30.02 -1.38
N VAL A 424 -26.04 -29.77 -0.46
CA VAL A 424 -26.59 -28.44 -0.21
C VAL A 424 -25.53 -27.52 0.36
N GLY A 425 -24.77 -27.95 1.37
CA GLY A 425 -23.68 -27.18 1.96
C GLY A 425 -22.63 -26.81 0.92
N THR A 426 -22.22 -27.76 0.08
CA THR A 426 -21.21 -27.50 -0.95
C THR A 426 -21.77 -26.66 -2.11
N ALA A 427 -23.05 -26.81 -2.46
CA ALA A 427 -23.70 -25.95 -3.45
C ALA A 427 -23.77 -24.49 -2.98
N LEU A 428 -24.10 -24.24 -1.71
CA LEU A 428 -24.06 -22.90 -1.13
C LEU A 428 -22.64 -22.33 -1.14
N LEU A 429 -21.64 -23.14 -0.76
CA LEU A 429 -20.23 -22.73 -0.84
C LEU A 429 -19.89 -22.24 -2.25
N LEU A 430 -20.17 -23.06 -3.26
CA LEU A 430 -19.77 -22.74 -4.63
C LEU A 430 -20.63 -21.66 -5.28
N PHE A 431 -21.89 -21.50 -4.87
CA PHE A 431 -22.72 -20.37 -5.28
C PHE A 431 -22.09 -19.05 -4.85
N PHE A 432 -21.75 -18.91 -3.56
CA PHE A 432 -21.13 -17.68 -3.06
C PHE A 432 -19.70 -17.48 -3.53
N VAL A 433 -18.91 -18.56 -3.68
CA VAL A 433 -17.56 -18.46 -4.28
C VAL A 433 -17.67 -17.86 -5.68
N ASN A 434 -18.59 -18.34 -6.52
CA ASN A 434 -18.80 -17.80 -7.85
C ASN A 434 -19.23 -16.32 -7.82
N ALA A 435 -20.18 -15.96 -6.95
CA ALA A 435 -20.61 -14.57 -6.78
C ALA A 435 -19.46 -13.64 -6.37
N LEU A 436 -18.58 -14.08 -5.46
CA LEU A 436 -17.47 -13.28 -4.96
C LEU A 436 -16.34 -13.10 -5.97
N VAL A 437 -16.07 -14.11 -6.80
CA VAL A 437 -14.99 -14.06 -7.82
C VAL A 437 -15.43 -13.50 -9.16
N ASP A 438 -16.74 -13.31 -9.37
CA ASP A 438 -17.26 -12.72 -10.58
C ASP A 438 -16.88 -11.22 -10.65
N PRO A 439 -16.04 -10.81 -11.60
CA PRO A 439 -15.61 -9.42 -11.69
C PRO A 439 -16.77 -8.44 -11.91
N ARG A 440 -17.88 -8.91 -12.50
CA ARG A 440 -19.07 -8.10 -12.80
C ARG A 440 -19.83 -7.70 -11.54
N ASN A 441 -19.67 -8.43 -10.44
CA ASN A 441 -20.22 -8.04 -9.13
C ASN A 441 -19.37 -6.98 -8.42
N GLN A 442 -18.23 -6.59 -9.00
CA GLN A 442 -17.36 -5.51 -8.49
C GLN A 442 -16.91 -5.70 -7.03
N VAL A 443 -16.89 -6.94 -6.53
CA VAL A 443 -16.37 -7.26 -5.19
C VAL A 443 -14.86 -7.02 -5.19
N PRO A 444 -14.33 -6.09 -4.38
CA PRO A 444 -12.89 -5.81 -4.37
C PRO A 444 -12.09 -7.07 -4.03
N LYS A 445 -11.04 -7.36 -4.82
CA LYS A 445 -10.23 -8.59 -4.67
C LYS A 445 -9.68 -8.80 -3.26
N TRP A 446 -9.36 -7.72 -2.55
CA TRP A 446 -8.86 -7.77 -1.18
C TRP A 446 -9.92 -8.14 -0.14
N VAL A 447 -11.22 -8.02 -0.48
CA VAL A 447 -12.36 -8.44 0.37
C VAL A 447 -12.74 -9.90 0.14
N GLN A 448 -12.51 -10.44 -1.06
CA GLN A 448 -12.94 -11.80 -1.44
C GLN A 448 -12.57 -12.90 -0.41
N PRO A 449 -11.34 -12.94 0.15
CA PRO A 449 -10.98 -13.95 1.15
C PRO A 449 -11.86 -13.92 2.41
N ILE A 450 -12.22 -12.73 2.88
CA ILE A 450 -13.14 -12.55 4.01
C ILE A 450 -14.53 -13.10 3.63
N GLY A 451 -14.98 -12.84 2.41
CA GLY A 451 -16.24 -13.38 1.88
C GLY A 451 -16.27 -14.91 1.91
N PHE A 452 -15.22 -15.59 1.44
CA PHE A 452 -15.14 -17.06 1.49
C PHE A 452 -15.17 -17.59 2.93
N GLY A 453 -14.48 -16.92 3.85
CA GLY A 453 -14.51 -17.27 5.27
C GLY A 453 -15.90 -17.12 5.89
N LEU A 454 -16.61 -16.03 5.57
CA LEU A 454 -17.99 -15.81 6.00
C LEU A 454 -18.93 -16.87 5.44
N THR A 455 -18.76 -17.28 4.18
CA THR A 455 -19.55 -18.38 3.59
C THR A 455 -19.39 -19.67 4.39
N VAL A 456 -18.16 -20.07 4.70
CA VAL A 456 -17.91 -21.30 5.50
C VAL A 456 -18.45 -21.16 6.92
N PHE A 457 -18.28 -20.00 7.57
CA PHE A 457 -18.88 -19.73 8.87
C PHE A 457 -20.40 -19.92 8.86
N LEU A 458 -21.08 -19.32 7.88
CA LEU A 458 -22.54 -19.41 7.75
C LEU A 458 -23.00 -20.85 7.53
N ILE A 459 -22.32 -21.59 6.64
CA ILE A 459 -22.65 -23.01 6.38
C ILE A 459 -22.49 -23.83 7.65
N ASN A 460 -21.35 -23.75 8.35
CA ASN A 460 -21.12 -24.51 9.57
C ASN A 460 -22.13 -24.17 10.67
N SER A 461 -22.47 -22.89 10.83
CA SER A 461 -23.45 -22.44 11.82
C SER A 461 -24.90 -22.84 11.50
N SER A 462 -25.19 -23.18 10.24
CA SER A 462 -26.55 -23.50 9.77
C SER A 462 -26.77 -25.01 9.56
N PHE A 463 -25.77 -25.72 9.05
CA PHE A 463 -25.89 -27.10 8.56
C PHE A 463 -24.92 -28.09 9.23
N GLY A 464 -24.03 -27.63 10.11
CA GLY A 464 -23.02 -28.52 10.69
C GLY A 464 -23.53 -29.52 11.74
N MET A 465 -24.82 -29.48 12.12
CA MET A 465 -25.38 -30.44 13.08
C MET A 465 -25.45 -31.87 12.54
N ASN A 466 -25.85 -32.07 11.28
CA ASN A 466 -26.11 -33.40 10.75
C ASN A 466 -24.82 -34.21 10.58
N VAL A 467 -23.80 -33.59 9.96
CA VAL A 467 -22.54 -34.26 9.57
C VAL A 467 -21.30 -33.38 9.76
N GLY A 468 -21.39 -32.24 10.43
CA GLY A 468 -20.22 -31.37 10.66
C GLY A 468 -19.76 -30.54 9.46
N SER A 469 -20.55 -30.53 8.37
CA SER A 469 -20.31 -29.77 7.13
C SER A 469 -18.86 -29.85 6.61
N PRO A 470 -18.29 -31.03 6.34
CA PRO A 470 -16.97 -31.15 5.75
C PRO A 470 -16.86 -30.38 4.42
N ILE A 471 -17.83 -30.47 3.51
CA ILE A 471 -17.95 -29.70 2.23
C ILE A 471 -16.65 -29.64 1.39
N ASN A 472 -15.70 -30.53 1.67
CA ASN A 472 -14.34 -30.54 1.17
C ASN A 472 -13.78 -31.97 1.25
N PRO A 473 -13.63 -32.65 0.10
CA PRO A 473 -13.14 -34.03 0.08
C PRO A 473 -11.75 -34.23 0.69
N ALA A 474 -10.83 -33.28 0.55
CA ALA A 474 -9.49 -33.39 1.13
C ALA A 474 -9.52 -33.23 2.66
N ARG A 475 -10.34 -32.30 3.16
CA ARG A 475 -10.55 -32.02 4.60
C ARG A 475 -11.19 -33.18 5.35
N ASP A 476 -11.79 -34.13 4.64
CA ASP A 476 -12.39 -35.30 5.25
C ASP A 476 -11.59 -36.57 5.00
N PHE A 477 -11.21 -36.85 3.75
CA PHE A 477 -10.52 -38.09 3.39
C PHE A 477 -9.07 -38.14 3.92
N GLY A 478 -8.33 -37.03 3.87
CA GLY A 478 -6.95 -36.98 4.36
C GLY A 478 -6.84 -37.37 5.85
N PRO A 479 -7.62 -36.76 6.75
CA PRO A 479 -7.63 -37.14 8.16
C PRO A 479 -8.12 -38.58 8.39
N ARG A 480 -9.11 -39.10 7.65
CA ARG A 480 -9.52 -40.52 7.77
C ARG A 480 -8.37 -41.48 7.51
N LEU A 481 -7.57 -41.22 6.47
CA LEU A 481 -6.37 -42.01 6.19
C LEU A 481 -5.39 -41.96 7.35
N PHE A 482 -5.24 -40.81 8.01
CA PHE A 482 -4.41 -40.70 9.22
C PHE A 482 -4.98 -41.52 10.38
N LEU A 483 -6.29 -41.49 10.61
CA LEU A 483 -6.93 -42.22 11.72
C LEU A 483 -6.70 -43.73 11.66
N LEU A 484 -6.56 -44.31 10.47
CA LEU A 484 -6.18 -45.72 10.28
C LEU A 484 -4.88 -46.07 11.00
N PHE A 485 -3.93 -45.13 11.09
CA PHE A 485 -2.63 -45.31 11.73
C PHE A 485 -2.56 -44.73 13.15
N ALA A 486 -3.54 -43.90 13.56
CA ALA A 486 -3.55 -43.19 14.83
C ALA A 486 -4.19 -43.98 16.00
N GLY A 487 -4.50 -45.27 15.78
CA GLY A 487 -5.08 -46.16 16.79
C GLY A 487 -6.59 -46.39 16.68
N TYR A 488 -7.30 -45.67 15.79
CA TYR A 488 -8.73 -45.89 15.53
C TYR A 488 -8.96 -47.13 14.63
N GLY A 489 -7.98 -47.47 13.79
CA GLY A 489 -8.04 -48.62 12.89
C GLY A 489 -9.17 -48.51 11.87
N TRP A 490 -9.72 -49.67 11.45
CA TRP A 490 -10.71 -49.74 10.38
C TRP A 490 -12.03 -49.05 10.70
N GLU A 491 -12.33 -48.79 11.98
CA GLU A 491 -13.53 -48.06 12.40
C GLU A 491 -13.63 -46.69 11.72
N ALA A 492 -12.50 -45.99 11.51
CA ALA A 492 -12.47 -44.68 10.84
C ALA A 492 -13.03 -44.69 9.40
N ILE A 493 -13.04 -45.85 8.75
CA ILE A 493 -13.54 -46.06 7.39
C ILE A 493 -14.92 -46.74 7.41
N ALA A 494 -15.08 -47.77 8.25
CA ALA A 494 -16.29 -48.58 8.31
C ALA A 494 -17.45 -47.91 9.06
N TRP A 495 -17.19 -46.83 9.81
CA TRP A 495 -18.20 -46.13 10.60
C TRP A 495 -19.48 -45.85 9.80
N HIS A 496 -20.61 -46.10 10.45
CA HIS A 496 -21.95 -45.89 9.92
C HIS A 496 -22.16 -46.44 8.51
N SER A 497 -21.94 -47.75 8.33
CA SER A 497 -22.08 -48.44 7.05
C SER A 497 -21.22 -47.83 5.93
N TYR A 498 -19.95 -47.57 6.20
CA TYR A 498 -19.01 -46.97 5.24
C TYR A 498 -19.38 -45.54 4.81
N TYR A 499 -19.68 -44.66 5.76
CA TYR A 499 -20.02 -43.26 5.47
C TYR A 499 -18.94 -42.49 4.68
N PHE A 500 -17.66 -42.90 4.76
CA PHE A 500 -16.50 -42.15 4.24
C PHE A 500 -16.58 -41.71 2.77
N TRP A 501 -17.35 -42.38 1.91
CA TRP A 501 -17.46 -42.02 0.49
C TRP A 501 -18.37 -40.80 0.27
N ILE A 502 -19.31 -40.52 1.17
CA ILE A 502 -20.25 -39.40 1.07
C ILE A 502 -19.52 -38.05 1.03
N PRO A 503 -18.68 -37.70 2.03
CA PRO A 503 -17.93 -36.43 2.02
C PRO A 503 -16.85 -36.36 0.93
N ILE A 504 -16.66 -37.42 0.15
CA ILE A 504 -15.83 -37.38 -1.07
C ILE A 504 -16.70 -37.04 -2.29
N ILE A 505 -17.81 -37.76 -2.48
CA ILE A 505 -18.61 -37.68 -3.71
C ILE A 505 -19.64 -36.54 -3.67
N ALA A 506 -20.37 -36.40 -2.56
CA ALA A 506 -21.44 -35.40 -2.44
C ALA A 506 -20.95 -33.96 -2.64
N PRO A 507 -19.76 -33.55 -2.12
CA PRO A 507 -19.24 -32.21 -2.40
C PRO A 507 -18.97 -31.93 -3.88
N PHE A 508 -18.55 -32.92 -4.68
CA PHE A 508 -18.37 -32.70 -6.11
C PHE A 508 -19.69 -32.43 -6.82
N VAL A 509 -20.75 -33.15 -6.44
CA VAL A 509 -22.10 -32.92 -6.97
C VAL A 509 -22.61 -31.54 -6.57
N GLY A 510 -22.49 -31.18 -5.29
CA GLY A 510 -22.85 -29.86 -4.79
C GLY A 510 -22.07 -28.73 -5.47
N ALA A 511 -20.77 -28.90 -5.69
CA ALA A 511 -19.92 -27.90 -6.33
C ALA A 511 -20.38 -27.55 -7.76
N LEU A 512 -20.76 -28.57 -8.55
CA LEU A 512 -21.31 -28.36 -9.89
C LEU A 512 -22.68 -27.68 -9.83
N ILE A 513 -23.58 -28.15 -8.95
CA ILE A 513 -24.92 -27.55 -8.79
C ILE A 513 -24.80 -26.07 -8.40
N GLY A 514 -24.06 -25.75 -7.34
CA GLY A 514 -23.92 -24.38 -6.84
C GLY A 514 -23.30 -23.42 -7.85
N THR A 515 -22.24 -23.88 -8.53
CA THR A 515 -21.55 -23.11 -9.58
C THR A 515 -22.50 -22.76 -10.71
N TRP A 516 -23.16 -23.77 -11.29
CA TRP A 516 -24.01 -23.55 -12.44
C TRP A 516 -25.34 -22.90 -12.08
N LEU A 517 -25.85 -23.09 -10.87
CA LEU A 517 -26.98 -22.35 -10.35
C LEU A 517 -26.68 -20.84 -10.31
N TYR A 518 -25.50 -20.45 -9.80
CA TYR A 518 -25.09 -19.05 -9.86
C TYR A 518 -25.00 -18.55 -11.30
N GLN A 519 -24.34 -19.29 -12.20
CA GLN A 519 -24.18 -18.86 -13.60
C GLN A 519 -25.55 -18.67 -14.27
N PHE A 520 -26.43 -19.67 -14.22
CA PHE A 520 -27.72 -19.59 -14.88
C PHE A 520 -28.66 -18.57 -14.26
N MET A 521 -28.66 -18.38 -12.94
CA MET A 521 -29.63 -17.50 -12.29
C MET A 521 -29.14 -16.05 -12.19
N ILE A 522 -27.83 -15.82 -12.13
CA ILE A 522 -27.23 -14.50 -11.88
C ILE A 522 -26.14 -14.21 -12.91
N GLY A 523 -25.08 -15.04 -12.94
CA GLY A 523 -23.85 -14.73 -13.68
C GLY A 523 -24.05 -14.45 -15.17
N LEU A 524 -24.93 -15.18 -15.87
CA LEU A 524 -25.23 -14.96 -17.29
C LEU A 524 -26.12 -13.74 -17.55
N HIS A 525 -26.68 -13.13 -16.50
CA HIS A 525 -27.60 -12.00 -16.57
C HIS A 525 -26.98 -10.67 -16.10
N VAL A 526 -25.78 -10.71 -15.50
CA VAL A 526 -25.07 -9.47 -15.15
C VAL A 526 -24.45 -8.88 -16.42
N PRO A 527 -24.77 -7.62 -16.79
CA PRO A 527 -24.18 -6.97 -17.96
C PRO A 527 -22.66 -6.92 -17.86
N ASP A 528 -21.99 -7.07 -18.99
CA ASP A 528 -20.57 -6.72 -19.09
C ASP A 528 -20.45 -5.18 -19.03
N ASP A 529 -19.40 -4.66 -18.37
CA ASP A 529 -19.18 -3.20 -18.33
C ASP A 529 -18.85 -2.70 -19.75
N ASP A 530 -19.84 -2.12 -20.45
CA ASP A 530 -19.73 -1.53 -21.80
C ASP A 530 -18.62 -0.45 -21.93
N ALA A 531 -18.11 0.06 -20.80
CA ALA A 531 -17.05 1.07 -20.75
C ALA A 531 -15.67 0.54 -21.21
N ALA A 532 -15.45 -0.78 -21.28
CA ALA A 532 -14.21 -1.36 -21.79
C ALA A 532 -14.21 -1.58 -23.32
N GLN A 533 -15.38 -1.48 -23.99
CA GLN A 533 -15.52 -1.77 -25.42
C GLN A 533 -15.58 -0.53 -26.33
N MET A 534 -15.61 0.69 -25.76
CA MET A 534 -15.53 1.94 -26.53
C MET A 534 -14.09 2.39 -26.79
N VAL A 535 -13.28 1.56 -27.43
CA VAL A 535 -12.19 2.07 -28.29
C VAL A 535 -12.65 1.85 -29.72
N PRO A 536 -12.89 2.91 -30.51
CA PRO A 536 -13.30 2.71 -31.89
C PRO A 536 -12.13 2.07 -32.65
N THR A 537 -12.25 0.77 -32.93
CA THR A 537 -11.37 0.06 -33.84
C THR A 537 -11.48 0.75 -35.19
N LYS A 538 -10.44 1.49 -35.58
CA LYS A 538 -10.31 1.96 -36.96
C LYS A 538 -10.36 0.73 -37.86
N ALA A 539 -11.34 0.72 -38.74
CA ALA A 539 -11.54 -0.33 -39.71
C ALA A 539 -10.30 -0.49 -40.60
N GLY A 540 -9.87 -1.75 -40.76
CA GLY A 540 -9.00 -2.15 -41.86
C GLY A 540 -7.59 -2.59 -41.50
N GLU A 541 -7.43 -3.65 -40.70
CA GLU A 541 -6.27 -4.53 -40.81
C GLU A 541 -6.70 -5.96 -40.51
N LYS A 542 -6.42 -6.86 -41.46
CA LYS A 542 -6.80 -8.27 -41.41
C LYS A 542 -6.14 -8.94 -40.22
N ALA A 543 -6.90 -9.76 -39.51
CA ALA A 543 -6.41 -10.67 -38.49
C ALA A 543 -5.37 -11.61 -39.12
N ASN A 544 -4.10 -11.39 -38.79
CA ASN A 544 -3.05 -12.39 -38.89
C ASN A 544 -2.67 -12.78 -37.46
N ASP A 545 -2.99 -14.04 -37.14
CA ASP A 545 -2.37 -14.94 -36.16
C ASP A 545 -1.42 -14.33 -35.12
N PHE A 546 -1.89 -14.26 -33.87
CA PHE A 546 -1.02 -14.10 -32.70
C PHE A 546 -0.42 -15.47 -32.32
N GLU A 547 0.61 -15.90 -33.07
CA GLU A 547 1.62 -16.83 -32.56
C GLU A 547 2.56 -16.09 -31.61
N PHE A 548 2.63 -16.54 -30.36
CA PHE A 548 3.57 -16.02 -29.36
C PHE A 548 4.92 -16.74 -29.51
N ASN A 549 5.83 -16.17 -30.32
CA ASN A 549 7.19 -16.69 -30.52
C ASN A 549 8.15 -16.12 -29.44
N PRO A 550 8.88 -16.96 -28.68
CA PRO A 550 9.81 -16.53 -27.63
C PRO A 550 11.20 -16.16 -28.19
N LEU A 551 11.92 -15.35 -27.38
CA LEU A 551 13.37 -15.04 -27.41
C LEU A 551 13.79 -13.78 -28.19
N ASN A 552 14.36 -12.82 -27.45
CA ASN A 552 15.66 -12.20 -27.73
C ASN A 552 16.13 -11.38 -26.51
N GLY A 553 17.05 -11.95 -25.73
CA GLY A 553 17.89 -11.18 -24.80
C GLY A 553 19.11 -10.66 -25.56
N PRO A 554 19.67 -9.49 -25.19
CA PRO A 554 20.84 -8.97 -25.88
C PRO A 554 22.09 -9.77 -25.47
N SER A 555 22.85 -10.16 -26.49
CA SER A 555 24.24 -10.59 -26.40
C SER A 555 25.14 -9.41 -26.03
N ASP A 556 25.81 -9.51 -24.89
CA ASP A 556 27.26 -9.32 -24.72
C ASP A 556 27.70 -9.90 -23.36
#